data_AF-A0A355B5H6-F1
#
_entry.id   AF-A0A355B5H6-F1
#
_cell.length_a   1.000
_cell.length_b   1.000
_cell.length_c   1.000
_cell.angle_alpha   90.00
_cell.angle_beta   90.00
_cell.angle_gamma   90.00
#
_symmetry.space_group_name_H-M   'P 1'
#
loop_
_entity.id
_entity.type
_entity.pdbx_description
1 polymer ?
#
loop_
_entity_poly.entity_id
_entity_poly.type
_entity_poly.pdbx_seq_one_letter_code
_entity_poly.pdbx_strand_id
1 'polypeptide(L)' 'AEEMGALGIRVERPEEIAPAMEKALGAGRPAVIEVMTEMEALSPGASLG' A
#
# COMPACT_ATOMS: atom_id res chain seq x y z
N ALA A 1 0.68 13.64 3.51
CA ALA A 1 2.01 13.18 3.96
C ALA A 1 3.13 14.08 3.43
N GLU A 2 3.13 14.41 2.14
CA GLU A 2 4.19 15.23 1.52
C GLU A 2 4.29 16.66 2.05
N GLU A 3 3.16 17.30 2.36
CA GLU A 3 3.11 18.66 2.93
C GLU A 3 3.75 18.77 4.33
N MET A 4 3.92 17.64 5.04
CA MET A 4 4.60 17.59 6.35
C MET A 4 6.06 17.13 6.25
N GLY A 5 6.59 16.99 5.04
CA GLY A 5 7.96 16.54 4.87
C GLY A 5 8.12 15.01 4.85
N ALA A 6 7.06 14.20 4.72
CA ALA A 6 7.16 12.75 4.58
C ALA A 6 6.97 12.27 3.13
N LEU A 7 7.65 11.21 2.72
CA LEU A 7 7.40 10.53 1.43
C LEU A 7 6.08 9.75 1.50
N GLY A 8 5.14 10.02 0.58
CA GLY A 8 3.91 9.23 0.46
C GLY A 8 4.02 8.21 -0.68
N ILE A 9 3.66 6.95 -0.42
CA ILE A 9 3.62 5.89 -1.45
C ILE A 9 2.29 5.14 -1.32
N ARG A 10 1.58 4.97 -2.43
CA ARG A 10 0.37 4.14 -2.51
C ARG A 10 0.69 2.83 -3.21
N VAL A 11 0.25 1.74 -2.61
CA VAL A 11 0.41 0.36 -3.09
C VAL A 11 -0.97 -0.19 -3.38
N GLU A 12 -1.21 -0.62 -4.61
CA GLU A 12 -2.50 -1.19 -5.03
C GLU A 12 -2.42 -2.70 -5.24
N ARG A 13 -1.21 -3.23 -5.50
CA ARG A 13 -0.98 -4.65 -5.73
C ARG A 13 0.11 -5.21 -4.80
N PRO A 14 0.02 -6.49 -4.39
CA PRO A 14 1.02 -7.10 -3.51
C PRO A 14 2.46 -7.00 -4.04
N GLU A 15 2.65 -7.09 -5.35
CA GLU A 15 3.97 -7.05 -5.98
C GLU A 15 4.64 -5.67 -5.87
N GLU A 16 3.86 -4.63 -5.55
CA GLU A 16 4.35 -3.25 -5.40
C GLU A 16 4.88 -2.98 -3.99
N ILE A 17 4.68 -3.88 -3.03
CA ILE A 17 5.13 -3.72 -1.64
C ILE A 17 6.65 -3.68 -1.57
N ALA A 18 7.35 -4.65 -2.16
CA ALA A 18 8.80 -4.72 -2.14
C ALA A 18 9.47 -3.45 -2.72
N PRO A 19 9.13 -2.98 -3.93
CA PRO A 19 9.69 -1.75 -4.46
C PRO A 19 9.25 -0.49 -3.68
N ALA A 20 8.07 -0.48 -3.05
CA ALA A 20 7.65 0.62 -2.18
C ALA A 20 8.51 0.70 -0.91
N MET A 21 8.86 -0.45 -0.32
CA MET A 21 9.73 -0.55 0.84
C MET A 21 11.15 -0.06 0.53
N GLU A 22 11.73 -0.45 -0.61
CA GLU A 22 13.05 0.04 -1.03
C GLU A 22 13.08 1.56 -1.16
N LYS A 23 12.05 2.15 -1.80
CA LYS A 23 11.92 3.61 -1.92
C LYS A 23 11.79 4.31 -0.56
N ALA A 24 10.99 3.76 0.34
CA ALA A 24 10.79 4.32 1.67
C ALA A 24 12.08 4.28 2.51
N LEU A 25 12.81 3.17 2.48
CA LEU A 25 14.08 3.02 3.20
C LEU A 25 15.18 3.93 2.62
N GLY A 26 15.20 4.13 1.31
CA GLY A 26 16.15 5.03 0.64
C GLY A 26 15.83 6.52 0.76
N ALA A 27 14.66 6.89 1.27
CA ALA A 27 14.18 8.28 1.23
C ALA A 27 14.90 9.24 2.19
N GLY A 28 15.59 8.73 3.22
CA GLY A 28 16.30 9.53 4.22
C GLY A 28 15.40 10.49 5.02
N ARG A 29 14.07 10.27 4.97
CA ARG A 29 13.02 11.06 5.61
C ARG A 29 11.87 10.13 6.00
N PRO A 30 10.97 10.52 6.92
CA PRO A 30 9.80 9.72 7.24
C PRO A 30 9.00 9.37 5.98
N ALA A 31 8.49 8.15 5.91
CA ALA A 31 7.70 7.67 4.79
C ALA A 31 6.40 7.02 5.28
N VAL A 32 5.32 7.20 4.51
CA VAL A 32 4.01 6.59 4.75
C VAL A 32 3.66 5.75 3.52
N ILE A 33 3.45 4.46 3.73
CA ILE A 33 3.03 3.52 2.69
C ILE A 33 1.56 3.18 2.94
N GLU A 34 0.68 3.63 2.06
CA GLU A 34 -0.74 3.29 2.06
C GLU A 34 -0.94 2.01 1.23
N VAL A 35 -1.33 0.93 1.90
CA VAL A 35 -1.60 -0.36 1.25
C VAL A 35 -3.10 -0.48 1.07
N MET A 36 -3.54 -0.39 -0.18
CA MET A 36 -4.92 -0.65 -0.54
C MET A 36 -5.15 -2.16 -0.38
N THR A 37 -5.96 -2.52 0.60
CA THR A 37 -6.50 -3.87 0.68
C THR A 37 -7.86 -3.83 0.01
N GLU A 38 -8.03 -4.56 -1.09
CA GLU A 38 -9.39 -4.83 -1.53
C GLU A 38 -10.07 -5.61 -0.42
N MET A 39 -11.21 -5.10 0.04
CA MET A 39 -12.12 -5.89 0.84
C MET A 39 -12.77 -6.88 -0.12
N GLU A 40 -12.05 -7.93 -0.52
CA GLU A 40 -12.69 -9.17 -0.94
C GLU A 40 -13.39 -9.70 0.31
N ALA A 41 -14.57 -9.14 0.59
CA ALA A 41 -15.54 -9.77 1.45
C ALA A 41 -15.98 -11.05 0.72
N LEU A 42 -15.14 -12.08 0.76
CA LEU A 42 -15.57 -13.47 0.58
C LEU A 42 -16.48 -13.77 1.76
N SER A 43 -17.71 -13.24 1.67
CA SER A 43 -18.81 -13.67 2.51
C SER A 43 -18.95 -15.17 2.27
N PRO A 44 -18.89 -16.02 3.30
CA PRO A 44 -19.12 -17.46 3.13
C PRO A 44 -20.52 -17.67 2.55
N GLY A 45 -20.64 -17.80 1.22
CA GLY A 45 -21.92 -17.89 0.52
C GLY A 45 -22.03 -17.12 -0.81
N ALA A 46 -21.06 -16.29 -1.20
CA ALA A 46 -21.05 -15.70 -2.54
C ALA A 46 -20.61 -16.76 -3.58
N SER A 47 -21.51 -17.62 -4.01
CA SER A 47 -21.31 -18.44 -5.20
C SER A 47 -21.46 -17.56 -6.44
N LEU A 48 -20.45 -17.56 -7.32
CA LEU A 48 -20.60 -17.07 -8.69
C LEU A 48 -21.55 -18.03 -9.42
N GLY A 49 -22.80 -17.61 -9.56
CA GLY A 49 -23.77 -18.20 -10.49
C GLY A 49 -23.57 -17.67 -11.91
#